data_AF-A0A975VHN5-F1
#
_entry.id   AF-A0A975VHN5-F1
#
_cell.length_a   1.000
_cell.length_b   1.000
_cell.length_c   1.000
_cell.angle_alpha   90.00
_cell.angle_beta   90.00
_cell.angle_gamma   90.00
#
_symmetry.space_group_name_H-M   'P 1'
#
loop_
_entity.id
_entity.type
_entity.pdbx_description
1 polymer ?
#
loop_
_entity_poly.entity_id
_entity_poly.type
_entity_poly.pdbx_seq_one_letter_code
_entity_poly.pdbx_strand_id
1 'polypeptide(L)' 'MSKSIYSVLVIFRGRQNDYRLFWNEGRNVNGEGVELKSDELSFPVTVEARNEAEAIRMVQKMHPDDIVSREGTERIGKA' A
#
# COMPACT_ATOMS: atom_id res chain seq x y z
N MET A 1 -13.72 -3.18 20.65
CA MET A 1 -13.97 -2.99 19.19
C MET A 1 -13.82 -4.33 18.51
N SER A 2 -14.78 -4.71 17.67
CA SER A 2 -14.68 -5.88 16.79
C SER A 2 -13.55 -5.67 15.77
N LYS A 3 -12.83 -6.74 15.43
CA LYS A 3 -11.82 -6.69 14.37
C LYS A 3 -12.48 -6.51 13.00
N SER A 4 -11.73 -6.03 12.04
CA SER A 4 -12.10 -5.89 10.64
C SER A 4 -10.93 -6.27 9.77
N ILE A 5 -11.23 -6.66 8.53
CA ILE A 5 -10.23 -7.04 7.55
C ILE A 5 -9.82 -5.79 6.80
N TYR A 6 -8.53 -5.49 6.82
CA TYR A 6 -7.91 -4.37 6.13
C TYR A 6 -6.97 -4.90 5.05
N SER A 7 -7.03 -4.31 3.87
CA SER A 7 -6.03 -4.47 2.81
C SER A 7 -5.09 -3.27 2.88
N VAL A 8 -3.84 -3.51 3.27
CA VAL A 8 -2.82 -2.48 3.44
C VAL A 8 -1.88 -2.57 2.23
N LEU A 9 -1.74 -1.50 1.46
CA LEU A 9 -0.83 -1.48 0.31
C LEU A 9 0.62 -1.25 0.76
N VAL A 10 1.51 -2.15 0.38
CA VAL A 10 2.96 -2.05 0.59
C VAL A 10 3.63 -1.68 -0.73
N ILE A 11 4.42 -0.62 -0.73
CA ILE A 11 5.13 -0.10 -1.90
C ILE A 11 6.45 -0.86 -2.04
N PHE A 12 6.76 -1.34 -3.23
CA PHE A 12 8.04 -1.98 -3.50
C PHE A 12 9.21 -1.00 -3.26
N ARG A 13 10.28 -1.52 -2.65
CA ARG A 13 11.49 -0.73 -2.37
C ARG A 13 12.04 -0.09 -3.65
N GLY A 14 12.36 1.20 -3.57
CA GLY A 14 12.88 1.99 -4.69
C GLY A 14 11.82 2.50 -5.67
N ARG A 15 10.56 2.06 -5.56
CA ARG A 15 9.44 2.48 -6.43
C ARG A 15 8.59 3.59 -5.83
N GLN A 16 9.05 4.29 -4.80
CA GLN A 16 8.19 5.24 -4.07
C GLN A 16 7.85 6.47 -4.91
N ASN A 17 8.80 6.94 -5.71
CA ASN A 17 8.56 8.04 -6.63
C ASN A 17 7.60 7.62 -7.75
N ASP A 18 7.81 6.45 -8.34
CA ASP A 18 6.94 5.88 -9.37
C ASP A 18 5.52 5.66 -8.83
N TYR A 19 5.38 5.11 -7.62
CA TYR A 19 4.11 4.95 -6.93
C TYR A 19 3.39 6.29 -6.75
N ARG A 20 4.11 7.33 -6.32
CA ARG A 20 3.53 8.68 -6.18
C ARG A 20 3.09 9.25 -7.54
N LEU A 21 3.90 9.10 -8.59
CA LEU A 21 3.55 9.56 -9.93
C LEU A 21 2.29 8.85 -10.45
N PHE A 22 2.19 7.55 -10.22
CA PHE A 22 1.03 6.76 -10.63
C PHE A 22 -0.22 7.07 -9.80
N TRP A 23 -0.12 6.97 -8.48
CA TRP A 23 -1.27 7.02 -7.57
C TRP A 23 -1.73 8.45 -7.26
N ASN A 24 -0.80 9.40 -7.14
CA ASN A 24 -1.12 10.77 -6.70
C ASN A 24 -1.18 11.76 -7.89
N GLU A 25 -0.40 11.51 -8.95
CA GLU A 25 -0.40 12.36 -10.15
C GLU A 25 -1.14 11.74 -11.36
N GLY A 26 -1.61 10.49 -11.26
CA GLY A 26 -2.36 9.82 -12.32
C GLY A 26 -1.53 9.54 -13.58
N ARG A 27 -0.20 9.45 -13.45
CA ARG A 27 0.70 9.21 -14.59
C ARG A 27 0.89 7.72 -14.82
N ASN A 28 0.74 7.31 -16.08
CA ASN A 28 1.00 5.93 -16.49
C ASN A 28 2.42 5.71 -17.03
N VAL A 29 3.26 6.76 -17.08
CA VAL A 29 4.63 6.70 -17.59
C VAL A 29 5.52 7.61 -16.75
N ASN A 30 6.72 7.14 -16.37
CA ASN A 30 7.69 7.94 -15.63
C ASN A 30 8.59 8.79 -16.57
N GLY A 31 9.54 9.53 -15.99
CA GLY A 31 10.47 10.38 -16.75
C GLY A 31 11.45 9.63 -17.67
N GLU A 32 11.57 8.31 -17.52
CA GLU A 32 12.42 7.44 -18.34
C GLU A 32 11.65 6.75 -19.47
N GLY A 33 10.34 6.99 -19.58
CA GLY A 33 9.48 6.31 -20.55
C GLY A 33 9.01 4.92 -20.11
N VAL A 34 9.21 4.56 -18.84
CA VAL A 34 8.75 3.28 -18.29
C VAL A 34 7.27 3.37 -17.94
N GLU A 35 6.48 2.41 -18.42
CA GLU A 35 5.06 2.28 -18.07
C GLU A 35 4.92 1.95 -16.57
N LEU A 36 4.08 2.73 -15.89
CA LEU A 36 3.80 2.58 -14.47
C LEU A 36 2.53 1.76 -14.29
N LYS A 37 2.66 0.59 -13.65
CA LYS A 37 1.53 -0.30 -13.35
C LYS A 37 1.39 -0.54 -11.86
N SER A 38 0.17 -0.48 -11.35
CA SER A 38 -0.11 -0.57 -9.90
C SER A 38 0.48 -1.82 -9.24
N ASP A 39 0.45 -2.95 -9.94
CA ASP A 39 0.91 -4.27 -9.51
C ASP A 39 2.44 -4.41 -9.49
N GLU A 40 3.15 -3.57 -10.25
CA GLU A 40 4.61 -3.49 -10.25
C GLU A 40 5.15 -2.47 -9.22
N LEU A 41 4.26 -1.62 -8.68
CA LEU A 41 4.61 -0.56 -7.74
C LEU A 41 4.27 -0.90 -6.30
N SER A 42 3.25 -1.73 -6.09
CA SER A 42 2.78 -2.10 -4.77
C SER A 42 2.07 -3.45 -4.76
N PHE A 43 1.97 -4.05 -3.57
CA PHE A 43 1.19 -5.25 -3.35
C PHE A 43 0.32 -5.13 -2.09
N PRO A 44 -0.89 -5.69 -2.09
CA PRO A 44 -1.77 -5.65 -0.93
C PRO A 44 -1.40 -6.72 0.10
N VAL A 45 -1.40 -6.35 1.37
CA VAL A 45 -1.26 -7.26 2.52
C VAL A 45 -2.54 -7.19 3.35
N THR A 46 -3.21 -8.33 3.47
CA THR A 46 -4.46 -8.41 4.23
C THR A 46 -4.19 -8.75 5.69
N VAL A 47 -4.74 -7.95 6.61
CA VAL A 47 -4.61 -8.15 8.06
C VAL A 47 -5.92 -7.89 8.79
N GLU A 48 -6.14 -8.61 9.89
CA GLU A 48 -7.22 -8.32 10.81
C GLU A 48 -6.76 -7.34 11.89
N ALA A 49 -7.40 -6.18 11.96
CA ALA A 49 -7.09 -5.15 12.94
C ALA A 49 -8.37 -4.50 13.49
N ARG A 50 -8.27 -3.78 14.61
CA ARG A 50 -9.40 -3.04 15.18
C ARG A 50 -9.59 -1.68 14.53
N ASN A 51 -8.55 -1.16 13.89
CA ASN A 51 -8.56 0.09 13.13
C ASN A 51 -7.42 0.11 12.10
N GLU A 52 -7.47 1.07 11.18
CA GLU A 52 -6.47 1.27 10.12
C GLU A 52 -5.04 1.47 10.67
N ALA A 53 -4.88 2.25 11.75
CA ALA A 53 -3.56 2.51 12.32
C ALA A 53 -2.91 1.24 12.90
N GLU A 54 -3.71 0.35 13.48
CA GLU A 54 -3.27 -0.97 13.94
C GLU A 54 -2.92 -1.86 12.75
N ALA A 55 -3.72 -1.86 11.67
CA ALA A 55 -3.43 -2.61 10.45
C ALA A 55 -2.08 -2.19 9.84
N ILE A 56 -1.86 -0.89 9.67
CA ILE A 56 -0.61 -0.33 9.14
C ILE A 56 0.58 -0.72 10.02
N ARG A 57 0.46 -0.58 11.35
CA ARG A 57 1.53 -0.98 12.29
C ARG A 57 1.83 -2.48 12.22
N MET A 58 0.83 -3.33 12.04
CA MET A 58 1.04 -4.76 11.88
C MET A 58 1.81 -5.07 10.60
N VAL A 59 1.42 -4.46 9.49
CA VAL A 59 2.10 -4.65 8.20
C VAL A 59 3.51 -4.06 8.21
N GLN A 60 3.73 -2.89 8.82
CA GLN A 60 5.06 -2.33 9.03
C GLN A 60 5.97 -3.25 9.87
N LYS A 61 5.42 -4.02 10.81
CA LYS A 61 6.22 -5.01 11.56
C LYS A 61 6.58 -6.24 10.71
N MET A 62 5.72 -6.63 9.78
CA MET A 62 5.98 -7.73 8.85
C MET A 62 6.95 -7.31 7.73
N HIS A 63 6.88 -6.04 7.33
CA HIS A 63 7.66 -5.41 6.27
C HIS A 63 8.39 -4.16 6.83
N PRO A 64 9.37 -4.32 7.73
CA PRO A 64 10.05 -3.19 8.40
C PRO A 64 10.86 -2.31 7.43
N ASP A 65 11.19 -2.88 6.29
CA ASP A 65 12.11 -2.38 5.29
C ASP A 65 11.41 -1.71 4.11
N ASP A 66 10.08 -1.85 4.04
CA ASP A 66 9.23 -1.36 2.98
C ASP A 66 8.38 -0.17 3.43
N ILE A 67 7.88 0.60 2.47
CA ILE A 67 7.01 1.75 2.76
C ILE A 67 5.56 1.31 2.61
N VAL A 68 4.75 1.57 3.63
CA VAL A 68 3.32 1.29 3.60
C VAL A 68 2.56 2.53 3.13
N SER A 69 1.71 2.35 2.11
CA SER A 69 0.81 3.39 1.61
C SER A 69 -0.44 3.48 2.48
N ARG A 70 -0.56 4.59 3.22
CA ARG A 70 -1.78 4.87 3.98
C ARG A 70 -2.96 5.21 3.07
N GLU A 71 -2.71 5.96 2.00
CA GLU A 71 -3.74 6.38 1.04
C GLU A 71 -4.29 5.18 0.25
N GLY A 72 -3.50 4.13 0.08
CA GLY A 72 -3.91 2.87 -0.52
C GLY A 72 -4.43 1.82 0.48
N THR A 73 -4.50 2.13 1.77
CA THR A 73 -4.99 1.19 2.79
C THR A 73 -6.51 1.30 2.90
N GLU A 74 -7.21 0.17 2.77
CA GLU A 74 -8.67 0.14 2.76
C GLU A 74 -9.23 -0.96 3.66
N ARG A 75 -10.44 -0.74 4.18
CA ARG A 75 -11.20 -1.77 4.90
C ARG A 75 -11.99 -2.59 3.90
N ILE A 76 -11.64 -3.86 3.75
CA ILE A 76 -12.25 -4.77 2.77
C ILE A 76 -13.32 -5.68 3.40
N GLY A 77 -13.44 -5.73 4.72
CA GLY A 77 -14.48 -6.56 5.35
C GLY A 77 -14.60 -6.44 6.87
N LYS A 78 -15.53 -7.23 7.43
CA LYS A 78 -15.60 -7.54 8.86
C LYS A 78 -14.97 -8.91 9.07
N ALA A 79 -14.18 -9.04 10.14
CA ALA A 79 -13.65 -10.33 10.59
C ALA A 79 -14.72 -11.09 11.37
#